data_AF-A0A382UPE7-F1
#
_entry.id   AF-A0A382UPE7-F1
#
_cell.length_a   1.000
_cell.length_b   1.000
_cell.length_c   1.000
_cell.angle_alpha   90.00
_cell.angle_beta   90.00
_cell.angle_gamma   90.00
#
_symmetry.space_group_name_H-M   'P 1'
#
loop_
_entity.id
_entity.type
_entity.pdbx_description
1 polymer ?
#
loop_
_entity_poly.entity_id
_entity_poly.type
_entity_poly.pdbx_seq_one_letter_code
_entity_poly.pdbx_strand_id
1 'polypeptide(L)'
;RVRPSGFRDKFSTKMQRFFTGIKFLGYHFRIQSFVDDFLEYFHKVYGDFRTRDYGRMRADEIHGQFEDLQALLLTEWKAPIVNDYLCMVHFGLLKKLTQKWLGNLDDSLQNNLMCGNGNLESTEPTRELIRMAALAARTEGLPELLQGTPAADCHEALRQSTFEEFKARVADYISHYGFRCMNEMKLEETDLHQDPTFLYVCMRNYLRTGELDLEKYDQREQEIRARAEALVREHLGGWRYWVYRWSLKHARKAVRNRENTRFCRTRIYGVVRAMFQGIGNDFTARGILQKP
;
A
#
# COMPACT_ATOMS: atom_id res chain seq x y z
N ARG A 1 25.99 19.26 -24.61
CA ARG A 1 25.46 17.92 -25.00
C ARG A 1 26.49 16.87 -24.61
N VAL A 2 26.27 16.15 -23.51
CA VAL A 2 27.11 15.00 -23.12
C VAL A 2 26.92 13.93 -24.21
N ARG A 3 27.98 13.60 -24.95
CA ARG A 3 27.94 12.44 -25.87
C ARG A 3 27.87 11.17 -25.00
N PRO A 4 26.92 10.26 -25.23
CA PRO A 4 26.92 8.98 -24.54
C PRO A 4 28.24 8.27 -24.84
N SER A 5 28.85 7.67 -23.82
CA SER A 5 30.13 6.95 -23.95
C SER A 5 30.07 5.98 -25.13
N GLY A 6 31.06 6.05 -26.01
CA GLY A 6 31.19 5.17 -27.17
C GLY A 6 30.95 3.72 -26.75
N PHE A 7 30.08 3.06 -27.50
CA PHE A 7 29.68 1.67 -27.33
C PHE A 7 30.93 0.78 -27.27
N ARG A 8 31.41 0.48 -26.05
CA ARG A 8 32.50 -0.47 -25.80
C ARG A 8 32.14 -1.82 -26.42
N ASP A 9 33.15 -2.48 -26.99
CA ASP A 9 33.10 -3.72 -27.77
C ASP A 9 31.79 -4.53 -27.74
N LYS A 10 31.28 -4.86 -28.94
CA LYS A 10 30.06 -5.66 -29.16
C LYS A 10 30.08 -6.99 -28.39
N PHE A 11 31.25 -7.57 -28.13
CA PHE A 11 31.41 -8.81 -27.39
C PHE A 11 31.28 -8.63 -25.87
N SER A 12 31.97 -7.63 -25.30
CA SER A 12 31.88 -7.27 -23.88
C SER A 12 30.43 -6.92 -23.49
N THR A 13 29.74 -6.16 -24.37
CA THR A 13 28.33 -5.81 -24.17
C THR A 13 27.40 -7.03 -24.22
N LYS A 14 27.65 -8.00 -25.13
CA LYS A 14 26.87 -9.25 -25.19
C LYS A 14 27.10 -10.13 -23.96
N MET A 15 28.34 -10.24 -23.51
CA MET A 15 28.71 -11.02 -22.34
C MET A 15 28.14 -10.41 -21.04
N GLN A 16 28.21 -9.08 -20.90
CA GLN A 16 27.57 -8.37 -19.79
C GLN A 16 26.04 -8.55 -19.78
N ARG A 17 25.38 -8.52 -20.95
CA ARG A 17 23.94 -8.81 -21.07
C ARG A 17 23.61 -10.24 -20.67
N PHE A 18 24.43 -11.20 -21.07
CA PHE A 18 24.27 -12.61 -20.71
C PHE A 18 24.39 -12.82 -19.20
N PHE A 19 25.45 -12.31 -18.57
CA PHE A 19 25.63 -12.39 -17.12
C PHE A 19 24.54 -11.64 -16.35
N THR A 20 24.10 -10.47 -16.85
CA THR A 20 22.96 -9.75 -16.28
C THR A 20 21.67 -10.56 -16.41
N GLY A 21 21.45 -11.25 -17.53
CA GLY A 21 20.32 -12.14 -17.74
C GLY A 21 20.31 -13.33 -16.79
N ILE A 22 21.47 -13.96 -16.56
CA ILE A 22 21.61 -15.05 -15.56
C ILE A 22 21.33 -14.53 -14.16
N LYS A 23 21.90 -13.38 -13.77
CA LYS A 23 21.63 -12.76 -12.46
C LYS A 23 20.15 -12.44 -12.30
N PHE A 24 19.51 -11.89 -13.33
CA PHE A 24 18.07 -11.63 -13.35
C PHE A 24 17.26 -12.91 -13.19
N LEU A 25 17.64 -14.00 -13.85
CA LEU A 25 17.00 -15.30 -13.71
C LEU A 25 17.16 -15.86 -12.28
N GLY A 26 18.35 -15.71 -11.69
CA GLY A 26 18.61 -16.05 -10.29
C GLY A 26 17.72 -15.24 -9.34
N TYR A 27 17.60 -13.93 -9.55
CA TYR A 27 16.68 -13.09 -8.78
C TYR A 27 15.22 -13.46 -9.01
N HIS A 28 14.80 -13.81 -10.22
CA HIS A 28 13.43 -14.23 -10.52
C HIS A 28 12.98 -15.39 -9.64
N PHE A 29 13.84 -16.40 -9.46
CA PHE A 29 13.51 -17.55 -8.61
C PHE A 29 13.58 -17.24 -7.12
N ARG A 30 14.48 -16.35 -6.71
CA ARG A 30 14.68 -16.01 -5.29
C ARG A 30 13.86 -14.83 -4.79
N ILE A 31 13.24 -14.03 -5.66
CA ILE A 31 12.65 -12.73 -5.29
C ILE A 31 11.66 -12.82 -4.13
N GLN A 32 10.96 -13.95 -3.97
CA GLN A 32 10.02 -14.09 -2.87
C GLN A 32 10.74 -14.04 -1.52
N SER A 33 11.83 -14.79 -1.35
CA SER A 33 12.59 -14.76 -0.10
C SER A 33 13.14 -13.37 0.17
N PHE A 34 13.71 -12.71 -0.86
CA PHE A 34 14.23 -11.34 -0.70
C PHE A 34 13.15 -10.33 -0.26
N VAL A 35 11.93 -10.46 -0.79
CA VAL A 35 10.81 -9.59 -0.40
C VAL A 35 10.31 -9.96 1.00
N ASP A 36 10.19 -11.24 1.33
CA ASP A 36 9.74 -11.69 2.65
C ASP A 36 10.73 -11.27 3.75
N ASP A 37 12.03 -11.47 3.54
CA ASP A 37 13.11 -11.02 4.44
C ASP A 37 13.06 -9.50 4.64
N PHE A 38 12.84 -8.74 3.55
CA PHE A 38 12.67 -7.29 3.62
C PHE A 38 11.43 -6.89 4.43
N LEU A 39 10.28 -7.53 4.19
CA LEU A 39 9.04 -7.20 4.87
C LEU A 39 9.11 -7.55 6.36
N GLU A 40 9.72 -8.68 6.73
CA GLU A 40 9.94 -9.07 8.13
C GLU A 40 10.82 -8.05 8.85
N TYR A 41 11.97 -7.71 8.27
CA TYR A 41 12.88 -6.71 8.82
C TYR A 41 12.20 -5.33 8.91
N PHE A 42 11.50 -4.92 7.84
CA PHE A 42 10.76 -3.68 7.79
C PHE A 42 9.72 -3.60 8.91
N HIS A 43 8.86 -4.61 9.08
CA HIS A 43 7.80 -4.59 10.08
C HIS A 43 8.36 -4.57 11.51
N LYS A 44 9.50 -5.21 11.75
CA LYS A 44 10.22 -5.13 13.03
C LYS A 44 10.67 -3.70 13.32
N VAL A 45 11.41 -3.08 12.40
CA VAL A 45 11.92 -1.70 12.58
C VAL A 45 10.76 -0.70 12.66
N TYR A 46 9.80 -0.79 11.73
CA TYR A 46 8.63 0.07 11.71
C TYR A 46 7.80 -0.05 13.01
N GLY A 47 7.60 -1.26 13.52
CA GLY A 47 6.86 -1.51 14.75
C GLY A 47 7.47 -0.81 15.97
N ASP A 48 8.79 -0.77 16.07
CA ASP A 48 9.50 -0.03 17.12
C ASP A 48 9.28 1.48 16.96
N PHE A 49 9.63 2.04 15.80
CA PHE A 49 9.54 3.48 15.57
C PHE A 49 8.12 4.04 15.61
N ARG A 50 7.09 3.30 15.18
CA ARG A 50 5.70 3.80 15.16
C ARG A 50 5.09 3.95 16.56
N THR A 51 5.61 3.23 17.55
CA THR A 51 5.04 3.20 18.91
C THR A 51 5.63 4.28 19.83
N ARG A 52 6.66 4.99 19.37
CA ARG A 52 7.30 6.08 20.10
C ARG A 52 6.41 7.32 20.10
N ASP A 53 6.34 7.99 21.25
CA ASP A 53 5.62 9.25 21.41
C ASP A 53 6.55 10.44 21.15
N TYR A 54 6.67 10.82 19.88
CA TYR A 54 7.49 11.97 19.46
C TYR A 54 6.97 13.30 20.01
N GLY A 55 5.71 13.39 20.45
CA GLY A 55 5.15 14.60 21.05
C GLY A 55 5.70 14.91 22.45
N ARG A 56 6.39 13.94 23.08
CA ARG A 56 6.99 14.06 24.42
C ARG A 56 8.52 14.11 24.41
N MET A 57 9.13 14.16 23.23
CA MET A 57 10.58 14.17 23.06
C MET A 57 11.09 15.57 22.70
N ARG A 58 12.34 15.90 23.07
CA ARG A 58 12.98 17.13 22.58
C ARG A 58 13.37 16.97 21.12
N ALA A 59 13.40 18.07 20.38
CA ALA A 59 13.70 18.05 18.95
C ALA A 59 15.06 17.41 18.58
N ASP A 60 16.09 17.57 19.41
CA ASP A 60 17.39 16.92 19.23
C ASP A 60 17.33 15.40 19.40
N GLU A 61 16.51 14.92 20.34
CA GLU A 61 16.28 13.48 20.51
C GLU A 61 15.53 12.92 19.30
N ILE A 62 14.48 13.60 18.83
CA ILE A 62 13.72 13.21 17.65
C ILE A 62 14.61 13.19 16.41
N HIS A 63 15.51 14.17 16.25
CA HIS A 63 16.47 14.19 15.15
C HIS A 63 17.38 12.96 15.18
N GLY A 64 17.88 12.57 16.36
CA GLY A 64 18.63 11.31 16.51
C GLY A 64 17.80 10.08 16.09
N GLN A 65 16.51 10.03 16.44
CA GLN A 65 15.63 8.95 15.97
C GLN A 65 15.48 8.95 14.45
N PHE A 66 15.38 10.13 13.82
CA PHE A 66 15.30 10.25 12.37
C PHE A 66 16.56 9.71 11.69
N GLU A 67 17.75 10.05 12.20
CA GLU A 67 19.02 9.52 11.70
C GLU A 67 19.13 8.00 11.86
N ASP A 68 18.69 7.46 13.01
CA ASP A 68 18.64 6.01 13.25
C ASP A 68 17.71 5.30 12.26
N LEU A 69 16.50 5.85 12.03
CA LEU A 69 15.54 5.30 11.07
C LEU A 69 16.12 5.30 9.65
N GLN A 70 16.79 6.39 9.27
CA GLN A 70 17.46 6.51 7.98
C GLN A 70 18.56 5.45 7.82
N ALA A 71 19.41 5.29 8.83
CA ALA A 71 20.50 4.31 8.82
C ALA A 71 19.97 2.87 8.70
N LEU A 72 18.85 2.56 9.35
CA LEU A 72 18.26 1.21 9.37
C LEU A 72 17.49 0.85 8.09
N LEU A 73 16.82 1.82 7.43
CA LEU A 73 15.90 1.54 6.32
C LEU A 73 16.36 2.04 4.96
N LEU A 74 17.19 3.09 4.84
CA LEU A 74 17.58 3.62 3.52
C LEU A 74 18.50 2.67 2.73
N THR A 75 19.21 1.78 3.41
CA THR A 75 20.10 0.80 2.77
C THR A 75 19.39 -0.46 2.29
N GLU A 76 18.18 -0.73 2.77
CA GLU A 76 17.48 -2.02 2.58
C GLU A 76 16.55 -2.07 1.35
N TRP A 77 16.55 -1.03 0.49
CA TRP A 77 15.62 -0.95 -0.66
C TRP A 77 15.98 -1.84 -1.85
N LYS A 78 16.97 -2.73 -1.72
CA LYS A 78 17.38 -3.64 -2.81
C LYS A 78 16.24 -4.54 -3.28
N ALA A 79 15.50 -5.17 -2.36
CA ALA A 79 14.41 -6.07 -2.71
C ALA A 79 13.26 -5.36 -3.45
N PRO A 80 12.75 -4.20 -2.96
CA PRO A 80 11.80 -3.37 -3.70
C PRO A 80 12.28 -3.00 -5.11
N ILE A 81 13.53 -2.55 -5.26
CA ILE A 81 14.09 -2.15 -6.57
C ILE A 81 14.12 -3.34 -7.54
N VAL A 82 14.65 -4.49 -7.11
CA VAL A 82 14.72 -5.68 -7.96
C VAL A 82 13.31 -6.17 -8.34
N ASN A 83 12.36 -6.11 -7.40
CA ASN A 83 10.97 -6.48 -7.67
C ASN A 83 10.30 -5.52 -8.66
N ASP A 84 10.57 -4.21 -8.60
CA ASP A 84 10.05 -3.24 -9.56
C ASP A 84 10.51 -3.55 -10.99
N TYR A 85 11.79 -3.92 -11.17
CA TYR A 85 12.28 -4.38 -12.47
C TYR A 85 11.57 -5.66 -12.94
N LEU A 86 11.37 -6.64 -12.05
CA LEU A 86 10.61 -7.86 -12.37
C LEU A 86 9.16 -7.55 -12.73
N CYS A 87 8.53 -6.59 -12.04
CA CYS A 87 7.19 -6.12 -12.33
C CYS A 87 7.11 -5.53 -13.73
N MET A 88 8.03 -4.64 -14.11
CA MET A 88 8.09 -4.06 -15.45
C MET A 88 8.23 -5.14 -16.54
N VAL A 89 9.09 -6.14 -16.32
CA VAL A 89 9.31 -7.23 -17.28
C VAL A 89 8.09 -8.14 -17.41
N HIS A 90 7.56 -8.67 -16.29
CA HIS A 90 6.46 -9.63 -16.32
C HIS A 90 5.13 -8.99 -16.70
N PHE A 91 4.86 -7.78 -16.24
CA PHE A 91 3.67 -7.02 -16.64
C PHE A 91 3.74 -6.63 -18.12
N GLY A 92 4.91 -6.20 -18.60
CA GLY A 92 5.14 -5.91 -20.02
C GLY A 92 5.01 -7.15 -20.92
N LEU A 93 5.50 -8.30 -20.45
CA LEU A 93 5.34 -9.58 -21.15
C LEU A 93 3.86 -9.99 -21.21
N LEU A 94 3.16 -9.94 -20.08
CA LEU A 94 1.73 -10.26 -20.02
C LEU A 94 0.93 -9.39 -20.99
N LYS A 95 1.16 -8.06 -20.98
CA LYS A 95 0.52 -7.13 -21.91
C LYS A 95 0.73 -7.52 -23.37
N LYS A 96 1.97 -7.83 -23.76
CA LYS A 96 2.31 -8.26 -25.13
C LYS A 96 1.62 -9.57 -25.50
N LEU A 97 1.56 -10.54 -24.59
CA LEU A 97 0.89 -11.82 -24.84
C LEU A 97 -0.63 -11.64 -24.96
N THR A 98 -1.24 -10.84 -24.10
CA THR A 98 -2.68 -10.50 -24.17
C THR A 98 -3.00 -9.84 -25.50
N GLN A 99 -2.25 -8.82 -25.92
CA GLN A 99 -2.48 -8.16 -27.21
C GLN A 99 -2.28 -9.10 -28.40
N LYS A 100 -1.24 -9.95 -28.37
CA LYS A 100 -0.90 -10.82 -29.50
C LYS A 100 -1.84 -12.01 -29.65
N TRP A 101 -2.29 -12.60 -28.54
CA TRP A 101 -3.04 -13.85 -28.55
C TRP A 101 -4.53 -13.70 -28.23
N LEU A 102 -4.91 -12.58 -27.60
CA LEU A 102 -6.26 -12.31 -27.08
C LEU A 102 -6.72 -10.88 -27.44
N GLY A 103 -6.07 -10.22 -28.39
CA GLY A 103 -6.34 -8.80 -28.71
C GLY A 103 -7.70 -8.54 -29.37
N ASN A 104 -8.44 -9.58 -29.69
CA ASN A 104 -9.83 -9.52 -30.16
C ASN A 104 -10.85 -9.59 -28.99
N LEU A 105 -10.39 -9.82 -27.77
CA LEU A 105 -11.23 -9.81 -26.56
C LEU A 105 -11.31 -8.41 -25.97
N ASP A 106 -12.14 -8.27 -24.94
CA ASP A 106 -12.37 -7.04 -24.19
C ASP A 106 -11.06 -6.41 -23.67
N ASP A 107 -10.92 -5.09 -23.84
CA ASP A 107 -9.73 -4.32 -23.45
C ASP A 107 -9.45 -4.37 -21.94
N SER A 108 -10.47 -4.63 -21.11
CA SER A 108 -10.33 -4.78 -19.66
C SER A 108 -9.81 -6.14 -19.23
N LEU A 109 -9.63 -7.11 -20.15
CA LEU A 109 -9.21 -8.47 -19.80
C LEU A 109 -7.94 -8.51 -18.96
N GLN A 110 -6.90 -7.73 -19.33
CA GLN A 110 -5.67 -7.67 -18.54
C GLN A 110 -5.93 -7.16 -17.12
N ASN A 111 -6.78 -6.15 -16.95
CA ASN A 111 -7.11 -5.58 -15.64
C ASN A 111 -7.92 -6.58 -14.80
N ASN A 112 -8.92 -7.23 -15.40
CA ASN A 112 -9.75 -8.23 -14.74
C ASN A 112 -8.91 -9.44 -14.29
N LEU A 113 -7.89 -9.82 -15.07
CA LEU A 113 -6.92 -10.84 -14.67
C LEU A 113 -6.06 -10.41 -13.48
N MET A 114 -5.91 -9.12 -13.19
CA MET A 114 -5.12 -8.61 -12.07
C MET A 114 -5.97 -8.33 -10.82
N CYS A 115 -7.30 -8.37 -10.92
CA CYS A 115 -8.23 -8.23 -9.79
C CYS A 115 -8.07 -9.35 -8.75
N GLY A 116 -8.41 -9.05 -7.50
CA GLY A 116 -8.42 -10.05 -6.42
C GLY A 116 -7.07 -10.69 -6.17
N ASN A 117 -5.97 -9.93 -6.28
CA ASN A 117 -4.62 -10.48 -6.15
C ASN A 117 -4.24 -10.94 -4.73
N GLY A 118 -5.10 -10.68 -3.74
CA GLY A 118 -4.97 -11.13 -2.35
C GLY A 118 -3.72 -10.60 -1.64
N ASN A 119 -3.74 -10.58 -0.30
CA ASN A 119 -2.59 -10.23 0.54
C ASN A 119 -1.93 -8.88 0.18
N LEU A 120 -2.76 -7.88 -0.13
CA LEU A 120 -2.34 -6.50 -0.29
C LEU A 120 -2.55 -5.79 1.05
N GLU A 121 -1.49 -5.52 1.80
CA GLU A 121 -1.62 -4.82 3.09
C GLU A 121 -2.29 -3.43 2.94
N SER A 122 -2.15 -2.83 1.75
CA SER A 122 -2.77 -1.54 1.42
C SER A 122 -4.29 -1.58 1.31
N THR A 123 -4.93 -2.76 1.21
CA THR A 123 -6.40 -2.87 1.18
C THR A 123 -7.02 -3.00 2.57
N GLU A 124 -6.24 -3.39 3.59
CA GLU A 124 -6.74 -3.57 4.95
C GLU A 124 -7.41 -2.33 5.56
N PRO A 125 -6.92 -1.08 5.37
CA PRO A 125 -7.64 0.10 5.86
C PRO A 125 -9.06 0.19 5.28
N THR A 126 -9.23 -0.07 3.98
CA THR A 126 -10.55 -0.08 3.34
C THR A 126 -11.43 -1.20 3.88
N ARG A 127 -10.86 -2.37 4.16
CA ARG A 127 -11.60 -3.50 4.73
C ARG A 127 -12.09 -3.19 6.14
N GLU A 128 -11.23 -2.63 6.99
CA GLU A 128 -11.61 -2.22 8.34
C GLU A 128 -12.64 -1.10 8.33
N LEU A 129 -12.58 -0.16 7.38
CA LEU A 129 -13.63 0.85 7.19
C LEU A 129 -15.01 0.21 6.93
N ILE A 130 -15.08 -0.80 6.04
CA ILE A 130 -16.34 -1.49 5.74
C ILE A 130 -16.82 -2.26 6.99
N ARG A 131 -15.93 -2.91 7.75
CA ARG A 131 -16.30 -3.58 9.01
C ARG A 131 -16.86 -2.60 10.02
N MET A 132 -16.21 -1.44 10.21
CA MET A 132 -16.69 -0.40 11.12
C MET A 132 -18.04 0.15 10.65
N ALA A 133 -18.22 0.41 9.36
CA ALA A 133 -19.51 0.85 8.83
C ALA A 133 -20.60 -0.22 9.05
N ALA A 134 -20.27 -1.50 8.86
CA ALA A 134 -21.21 -2.61 9.08
C ALA A 134 -21.56 -2.81 10.57
N LEU A 135 -20.62 -2.57 11.48
CA LEU A 135 -20.87 -2.54 12.93
C LEU A 135 -21.77 -1.36 13.30
N ALA A 136 -21.46 -0.17 12.77
CA ALA A 136 -22.25 1.03 12.99
C ALA A 136 -23.70 0.84 12.53
N ALA A 137 -23.92 0.27 11.34
CA ALA A 137 -25.25 0.02 10.80
C ALA A 137 -26.13 -0.91 11.66
N ARG A 138 -25.53 -1.76 12.50
CA ARG A 138 -26.24 -2.73 13.36
C ARG A 138 -26.38 -2.24 14.80
N THR A 139 -25.74 -1.13 15.15
CA THR A 139 -25.72 -0.58 16.50
C THR A 139 -26.77 0.50 16.61
N GLU A 140 -27.78 0.31 17.45
CA GLU A 140 -28.88 1.27 17.61
C GLU A 140 -28.37 2.67 17.99
N GLY A 141 -28.85 3.71 17.30
CA GLY A 141 -28.48 5.11 17.56
C GLY A 141 -27.16 5.57 16.93
N LEU A 142 -26.28 4.65 16.53
CA LEU A 142 -24.97 4.99 15.98
C LEU A 142 -25.04 5.50 14.52
N PRO A 143 -25.88 4.95 13.62
CA PRO A 143 -26.10 5.53 12.29
C PRO A 143 -26.62 6.96 12.38
N GLU A 144 -27.54 7.24 13.30
CA GLU A 144 -28.12 8.56 13.53
C GLU A 144 -27.05 9.54 14.01
N LEU A 145 -26.21 9.14 14.96
CA LEU A 145 -25.07 9.94 15.41
C LEU A 145 -24.13 10.28 14.24
N LEU A 146 -23.72 9.27 13.47
CA LEU A 146 -22.74 9.43 12.39
C LEU A 146 -23.29 10.20 11.17
N GLN A 147 -24.58 10.07 10.86
CA GLN A 147 -25.20 10.75 9.73
C GLN A 147 -25.69 12.16 10.09
N GLY A 148 -26.18 12.33 11.33
CA GLY A 148 -26.72 13.59 11.85
C GLY A 148 -25.67 14.58 12.36
N THR A 149 -24.44 14.12 12.60
CA THR A 149 -23.32 14.98 13.00
C THR A 149 -22.48 15.38 11.78
N PRO A 150 -22.02 16.65 11.66
CA PRO A 150 -21.02 17.02 10.67
C PRO A 150 -19.75 16.17 10.81
N ALA A 151 -19.14 15.77 9.69
CA ALA A 151 -18.00 14.83 9.72
C ALA A 151 -16.81 15.32 10.56
N ALA A 152 -16.60 16.64 10.62
CA ALA A 152 -15.55 17.26 11.43
C ALA A 152 -15.79 17.11 12.94
N ASP A 153 -17.05 17.06 13.36
CA ASP A 153 -17.44 16.98 14.77
C ASP A 153 -17.70 15.53 15.21
N CYS A 154 -17.83 14.59 14.27
CA CYS A 154 -18.16 13.18 14.54
C CYS A 154 -17.17 12.51 15.51
N HIS A 155 -15.89 12.88 15.46
CA HIS A 155 -14.90 12.28 16.37
C HIS A 155 -15.18 12.64 17.83
N GLU A 156 -15.44 13.92 18.10
CA GLU A 156 -15.73 14.39 19.44
C GLU A 156 -17.12 13.95 19.92
N ALA A 157 -18.13 14.01 19.05
CA ALA A 157 -19.45 13.48 19.33
C ALA A 157 -19.40 11.98 19.69
N LEU A 158 -18.58 11.21 18.97
CA LEU A 158 -18.35 9.80 19.31
C LEU A 158 -17.66 9.65 20.66
N ARG A 159 -16.61 10.44 20.96
CA ARG A 159 -15.89 10.39 22.26
C ARG A 159 -16.83 10.64 23.44
N GLN A 160 -17.80 11.53 23.29
CA GLN A 160 -18.80 11.86 24.33
C GLN A 160 -19.96 10.86 24.41
N SER A 161 -20.09 9.96 23.43
CA SER A 161 -21.16 8.95 23.39
C SER A 161 -20.86 7.73 24.29
N THR A 162 -21.87 6.88 24.46
CA THR A 162 -21.80 5.60 25.19
C THR A 162 -21.30 4.43 24.33
N PHE A 163 -20.97 4.65 23.06
CA PHE A 163 -20.60 3.59 22.12
C PHE A 163 -19.14 3.11 22.31
N GLU A 164 -18.83 2.51 23.48
CA GLU A 164 -17.46 2.10 23.86
C GLU A 164 -16.80 1.14 22.86
N GLU A 165 -17.52 0.13 22.37
CA GLU A 165 -16.99 -0.79 21.37
C GLU A 165 -16.58 -0.04 20.10
N PHE A 166 -17.45 0.85 19.62
CA PHE A 166 -17.18 1.61 18.40
C PHE A 166 -16.04 2.62 18.59
N LYS A 167 -15.98 3.28 19.76
CA LYS A 167 -14.85 4.13 20.15
C LYS A 167 -13.53 3.37 20.10
N ALA A 168 -13.49 2.17 20.68
CA ALA A 168 -12.30 1.33 20.66
C ALA A 168 -11.88 0.95 19.23
N ARG A 169 -12.84 0.61 18.35
CA ARG A 169 -12.57 0.30 16.94
C ARG A 169 -12.00 1.49 16.17
N VAL A 170 -12.55 2.68 16.38
CA VAL A 170 -12.02 3.90 15.75
C VAL A 170 -10.61 4.22 16.25
N ALA A 171 -10.37 4.09 17.56
CA ALA A 171 -9.05 4.31 18.14
C ALA A 171 -8.01 3.31 17.58
N ASP A 172 -8.39 2.03 17.45
CA ASP A 172 -7.56 1.00 16.85
C ASP A 172 -7.26 1.28 15.37
N TYR A 173 -8.27 1.71 14.61
CA TYR A 173 -8.10 2.12 13.22
C TYR A 173 -7.11 3.29 13.09
N ILE A 174 -7.27 4.35 13.89
CA ILE A 174 -6.37 5.50 13.87
C ILE A 174 -4.97 5.07 14.34
N SER A 175 -4.83 4.17 15.32
CA SER A 175 -3.52 3.66 15.73
C SER A 175 -2.78 2.91 14.61
N HIS A 176 -3.50 2.08 13.84
CA HIS A 176 -2.90 1.26 12.79
C HIS A 176 -2.77 1.96 11.44
N TYR A 177 -3.69 2.87 11.13
CA TYR A 177 -3.83 3.48 9.81
C TYR A 177 -3.92 5.02 9.86
N GLY A 178 -3.68 5.62 11.01
CA GLY A 178 -3.75 7.07 11.21
C GLY A 178 -2.79 7.85 10.32
N PHE A 179 -1.66 7.24 9.95
CA PHE A 179 -0.69 7.81 9.03
C PHE A 179 -1.22 8.06 7.60
N ARG A 180 -2.37 7.50 7.25
CA ARG A 180 -2.98 7.64 5.93
C ARG A 180 -3.47 9.07 5.74
N CYS A 181 -3.17 9.64 4.59
CA CYS A 181 -3.60 10.97 4.21
C CYS A 181 -3.71 11.06 2.69
N MET A 182 -4.24 12.18 2.19
CA MET A 182 -4.08 12.49 0.77
C MET A 182 -2.58 12.70 0.49
N ASN A 183 -2.09 12.32 -0.70
CA ASN A 183 -0.67 12.50 -1.04
C ASN A 183 0.34 11.96 -0.01
N GLU A 184 0.21 10.69 0.40
CA GLU A 184 0.99 10.02 1.45
C GLU A 184 2.51 10.28 1.54
N MET A 185 3.17 10.63 0.43
CA MET A 185 4.61 10.92 0.37
C MET A 185 4.95 12.41 0.59
N LYS A 186 3.97 13.22 0.98
CA LYS A 186 4.13 14.60 1.42
C LYS A 186 4.13 14.65 2.94
N LEU A 187 5.15 15.28 3.51
CA LEU A 187 5.30 15.39 4.96
C LEU A 187 4.41 16.50 5.52
N GLU A 188 4.08 17.49 4.69
CA GLU A 188 3.24 18.64 5.02
C GLU A 188 1.73 18.33 5.05
N GLU A 189 1.31 17.15 4.60
CA GLU A 189 -0.11 16.80 4.55
C GLU A 189 -0.62 16.35 5.92
N THR A 190 -1.80 16.83 6.30
CA THR A 190 -2.55 16.40 7.48
C THR A 190 -2.99 14.95 7.35
N ASP A 191 -2.66 14.13 8.34
CA ASP A 191 -3.10 12.73 8.42
C ASP A 191 -4.23 12.51 9.44
N LEU A 192 -4.74 11.28 9.51
CA LEU A 192 -5.88 10.94 10.36
C LEU A 192 -5.56 10.96 11.86
N HIS A 193 -4.29 11.00 12.27
CA HIS A 193 -3.94 11.26 13.67
C HIS A 193 -4.26 12.71 14.06
N GLN A 194 -4.04 13.64 13.13
CA GLN A 194 -4.31 15.06 13.34
C GLN A 194 -5.78 15.42 13.07
N ASP A 195 -6.34 14.92 11.97
CA ASP A 195 -7.70 15.19 11.56
C ASP A 195 -8.39 13.92 11.01
N PRO A 196 -9.21 13.24 11.84
CA PRO A 196 -9.94 12.05 11.42
C PRO A 196 -11.21 12.37 10.61
N THR A 197 -11.49 13.63 10.23
CA THR A 197 -12.70 14.01 9.47
C THR A 197 -12.94 13.11 8.26
N PHE A 198 -11.89 12.83 7.48
CA PHE A 198 -12.01 12.04 6.26
C PHE A 198 -12.45 10.59 6.54
N LEU A 199 -12.04 9.99 7.66
CA LEU A 199 -12.50 8.68 8.12
C LEU A 199 -14.03 8.66 8.28
N TYR A 200 -14.60 9.70 8.91
CA TYR A 200 -16.05 9.81 9.08
C TYR A 200 -16.79 10.09 7.78
N VAL A 201 -16.21 10.85 6.84
CA VAL A 201 -16.76 11.02 5.49
C VAL A 201 -16.88 9.68 4.78
N CYS A 202 -15.82 8.86 4.78
CA CYS A 202 -15.83 7.53 4.17
C CYS A 202 -16.88 6.63 4.82
N MET A 203 -16.95 6.59 6.15
CA MET A 203 -17.89 5.76 6.86
C MET A 203 -19.36 6.13 6.59
N ARG A 204 -19.68 7.43 6.56
CA ARG A 204 -21.01 7.93 6.18
C ARG A 204 -21.39 7.51 4.76
N ASN A 205 -20.44 7.53 3.84
CA ASN A 205 -20.67 7.08 2.46
C ASN A 205 -21.03 5.59 2.40
N TYR A 206 -20.31 4.72 3.12
CA TYR A 206 -20.62 3.29 3.18
C TYR A 206 -22.00 3.03 3.80
N LEU A 207 -22.35 3.74 4.88
CA LEU A 207 -23.68 3.65 5.48
C LEU A 207 -24.79 4.05 4.50
N ARG A 208 -24.56 5.08 3.68
CA ARG A 208 -25.53 5.56 2.69
C ARG A 208 -25.68 4.61 1.49
N THR A 209 -24.57 4.06 0.98
CA THR A 209 -24.62 3.16 -0.20
C THR A 209 -25.07 1.75 0.16
N GLY A 210 -24.99 1.36 1.44
CA GLY A 210 -25.30 0.00 1.89
C GLY A 210 -24.23 -1.02 1.49
N GLU A 211 -23.06 -0.59 1.03
CA GLU A 211 -21.92 -1.44 0.69
C GLU A 211 -21.18 -1.90 1.97
N LEU A 212 -21.90 -2.64 2.82
CA LEU A 212 -21.46 -3.05 4.16
C LEU A 212 -21.00 -4.51 4.22
N ASP A 213 -21.09 -5.22 3.11
CA ASP A 213 -20.81 -6.65 3.01
C ASP A 213 -19.43 -6.89 2.37
N LEU A 214 -18.44 -7.13 3.24
CA LEU A 214 -17.08 -7.46 2.82
C LEU A 214 -17.00 -8.76 2.02
N GLU A 215 -17.84 -9.75 2.33
CA GLU A 215 -17.79 -11.03 1.62
C GLU A 215 -18.26 -10.84 0.19
N LYS A 216 -19.31 -10.06 -0.04
CA LYS A 216 -19.74 -9.68 -1.39
C LYS A 216 -18.68 -8.89 -2.15
N TYR A 217 -17.95 -8.01 -1.46
CA TYR A 217 -16.83 -7.28 -2.06
C TYR A 217 -15.75 -8.25 -2.56
N ASP A 218 -15.32 -9.19 -1.72
CA ASP A 218 -14.31 -10.20 -2.05
C ASP A 218 -14.79 -11.17 -3.15
N GLN A 219 -16.04 -11.62 -3.07
CA GLN A 219 -16.67 -12.48 -4.07
C GLN A 219 -16.70 -11.81 -5.43
N ARG A 220 -17.06 -10.53 -5.50
CA ARG A 220 -17.10 -9.77 -6.76
C ARG A 220 -15.73 -9.71 -7.44
N GLU A 221 -14.66 -9.45 -6.69
CA GLU A 221 -13.30 -9.46 -7.25
C GLU A 221 -12.89 -10.85 -7.76
N GLN A 222 -13.23 -11.91 -7.01
CA GLN A 222 -12.95 -13.28 -7.39
C GLN A 222 -13.71 -13.71 -8.64
N GLU A 223 -14.97 -13.30 -8.77
CA GLU A 223 -15.80 -13.57 -9.94
C GLU A 223 -15.25 -12.89 -11.19
N ILE A 224 -14.88 -11.61 -11.11
CA ILE A 224 -14.27 -10.87 -12.21
C ILE A 224 -13.01 -11.61 -12.69
N ARG A 225 -12.16 -12.03 -11.76
CA ARG A 225 -10.95 -12.79 -12.05
C ARG A 225 -11.26 -14.16 -12.67
N ALA A 226 -12.21 -14.91 -12.10
CA ALA A 226 -12.57 -16.25 -12.57
C ALA A 226 -13.13 -16.22 -14.00
N ARG A 227 -13.99 -15.24 -14.31
CA ARG A 227 -14.50 -15.02 -15.67
C ARG A 227 -13.38 -14.70 -16.66
N ALA A 228 -12.45 -13.83 -16.27
CA ALA A 228 -11.29 -13.50 -17.10
C ALA A 228 -10.37 -14.72 -17.34
N GLU A 229 -10.13 -15.55 -16.32
CA GLU A 229 -9.35 -16.79 -16.45
C GLU A 229 -10.05 -17.84 -17.31
N ALA A 230 -11.38 -17.91 -17.26
CA ALA A 230 -12.18 -18.78 -18.13
C ALA A 230 -12.05 -18.38 -19.60
N LEU A 231 -12.15 -17.07 -19.91
CA LEU A 231 -11.94 -16.54 -21.25
C LEU A 231 -10.55 -16.91 -21.80
N VAL A 232 -9.51 -16.77 -20.98
CA VAL A 232 -8.14 -17.17 -21.37
C VAL A 232 -8.07 -18.67 -21.70
N ARG A 233 -8.73 -19.52 -20.91
CA ARG A 233 -8.73 -20.98 -21.12
C ARG A 233 -9.51 -21.39 -22.36
N GLU A 234 -10.59 -20.69 -22.68
CA GLU A 234 -11.40 -20.92 -23.88
C GLU A 234 -10.63 -20.58 -25.16
N HIS A 235 -9.83 -19.50 -25.14
CA HIS A 235 -9.18 -18.96 -26.33
C HIS A 235 -7.74 -19.45 -26.53
N LEU A 236 -7.07 -19.90 -25.47
CA LEU A 236 -5.71 -20.44 -25.54
C LEU A 236 -5.68 -21.93 -25.25
N GLY A 237 -5.19 -22.71 -26.22
CA GLY A 237 -4.89 -24.14 -26.08
C GLY A 237 -3.38 -24.44 -26.04
N GLY A 238 -3.06 -25.67 -25.65
CA GLY A 238 -1.71 -26.25 -25.74
C GLY A 238 -0.63 -25.43 -25.04
N TRP A 239 0.52 -25.26 -25.69
CA TRP A 239 1.68 -24.58 -25.12
C TRP A 239 1.43 -23.08 -24.86
N ARG A 240 0.58 -22.41 -25.65
CA ARG A 240 0.27 -20.98 -25.49
C ARG A 240 -0.42 -20.70 -24.17
N TYR A 241 -1.35 -21.57 -23.77
CA TYR A 241 -2.02 -21.49 -22.47
C TYR A 241 -1.02 -21.55 -21.31
N TRP A 242 -0.07 -22.50 -21.35
CA TRP A 242 0.92 -22.67 -20.30
C TRP A 242 1.89 -21.48 -20.20
N VAL A 243 2.35 -20.96 -21.34
CA VAL A 243 3.19 -19.75 -21.37
C VAL A 243 2.43 -18.54 -20.82
N TYR A 244 1.17 -18.35 -21.23
CA TYR A 244 0.34 -17.26 -20.75
C TYR A 244 0.10 -17.35 -19.24
N ARG A 245 -0.30 -18.54 -18.75
CA ARG A 245 -0.54 -18.79 -17.32
C ARG A 245 0.71 -18.57 -16.49
N TRP A 246 1.89 -18.97 -16.98
CA TRP A 246 3.16 -18.70 -16.33
C TRP A 246 3.43 -17.20 -16.24
N SER A 247 3.26 -16.46 -17.35
CA SER A 247 3.44 -15.01 -17.38
C SER A 247 2.48 -14.29 -16.43
N LEU A 248 1.22 -14.71 -16.41
CA LEU A 248 0.19 -14.16 -15.53
C LEU A 248 0.54 -14.38 -14.05
N LYS A 249 0.95 -15.61 -13.69
CA LYS A 249 1.36 -15.95 -12.32
C LYS A 249 2.47 -15.02 -11.82
N HIS A 250 3.47 -14.75 -12.65
CA HIS A 250 4.60 -13.89 -12.26
C HIS A 250 4.28 -12.41 -12.30
N ALA A 251 3.45 -11.95 -13.24
CA ALA A 251 2.96 -10.58 -13.24
C ALA A 251 2.18 -10.27 -11.95
N ARG A 252 1.24 -11.15 -11.56
CA ARG A 252 0.49 -11.02 -10.30
C ARG A 252 1.41 -10.97 -9.09
N LYS A 253 2.34 -11.91 -8.99
CA LYS A 253 3.33 -11.97 -7.89
C LYS A 253 4.15 -10.67 -7.80
N ALA A 254 4.70 -10.21 -8.92
CA ALA A 254 5.54 -9.03 -8.95
C ALA A 254 4.77 -7.75 -8.61
N VAL A 255 3.54 -7.61 -9.10
CA VAL A 255 2.66 -6.47 -8.75
C VAL A 255 2.30 -6.50 -7.28
N ARG A 256 1.92 -7.66 -6.72
CA ARG A 256 1.62 -7.79 -5.28
C ARG A 256 2.81 -7.39 -4.42
N ASN A 257 4.00 -7.92 -4.71
CA ASN A 257 5.21 -7.59 -3.97
C ASN A 257 5.56 -6.10 -4.10
N ARG A 258 5.32 -5.50 -5.26
CA ARG A 258 5.51 -4.07 -5.50
C ARG A 258 4.58 -3.23 -4.65
N GLU A 259 3.29 -3.58 -4.59
CA GLU A 259 2.34 -2.84 -3.78
C GLU A 259 2.62 -2.97 -2.28
N ASN A 260 3.00 -4.17 -1.79
CA ASN A 260 3.38 -4.35 -0.38
C ASN A 260 4.63 -3.54 -0.02
N THR A 261 5.69 -3.61 -0.84
CA THR A 261 6.92 -2.83 -0.60
C THR A 261 6.72 -1.32 -0.77
N ARG A 262 5.84 -0.90 -1.70
CA ARG A 262 5.39 0.50 -1.81
C ARG A 262 4.68 0.94 -0.54
N PHE A 263 3.83 0.09 0.04
CA PHE A 263 3.09 0.42 1.25
C PHE A 263 4.00 0.59 2.47
N CYS A 264 5.09 -0.18 2.55
CA CYS A 264 6.16 0.06 3.53
C CYS A 264 6.69 1.49 3.45
N ARG A 265 6.91 2.00 2.23
CA ARG A 265 7.35 3.40 2.04
C ARG A 265 6.32 4.39 2.59
N THR A 266 5.04 4.22 2.28
CA THR A 266 3.97 5.05 2.85
C THR A 266 4.01 5.07 4.38
N ARG A 267 4.19 3.90 5.01
CA ARG A 267 4.29 3.78 6.49
C ARG A 267 5.47 4.56 7.08
N ILE A 268 6.63 4.55 6.41
CA ILE A 268 7.80 5.35 6.82
C ILE A 268 7.47 6.84 6.81
N TYR A 269 6.83 7.33 5.75
CA TYR A 269 6.43 8.74 5.68
C TYR A 269 5.50 9.14 6.82
N GLY A 270 4.63 8.23 7.28
CA GLY A 270 3.84 8.42 8.49
C GLY A 270 4.67 8.67 9.75
N VAL A 271 5.66 7.81 10.00
CA VAL A 271 6.57 7.95 11.15
C VAL A 271 7.37 9.25 11.06
N VAL A 272 7.93 9.54 9.88
CA VAL A 272 8.73 10.75 9.66
C VAL A 272 7.86 11.99 9.85
N ARG A 273 6.60 11.98 9.39
CA ARG A 273 5.66 13.07 9.64
C ARG A 273 5.44 13.29 11.14
N ALA A 274 5.19 12.23 11.90
CA ALA A 274 5.03 12.32 13.35
C ALA A 274 6.30 12.88 14.03
N MET A 275 7.50 12.53 13.56
CA MET A 275 8.75 13.12 14.03
C MET A 275 8.81 14.64 13.78
N PHE A 276 8.53 15.09 12.55
CA PHE A 276 8.56 16.52 12.21
C PHE A 276 7.49 17.32 12.98
N GLN A 277 6.30 16.75 13.18
CA GLN A 277 5.28 17.33 14.04
C GLN A 277 5.75 17.45 15.50
N GLY A 278 6.40 16.41 16.03
CA GLY A 278 7.00 16.44 17.36
C GLY A 278 8.05 17.54 17.51
N ILE A 279 8.92 17.71 16.51
CA ILE A 279 9.90 18.82 16.46
C ILE A 279 9.20 20.18 16.46
N GLY A 280 8.16 20.36 15.64
CA GLY A 280 7.37 21.60 15.60
C GLY A 280 6.71 21.93 16.93
N ASN A 281 6.16 20.92 17.61
CA ASN A 281 5.57 21.05 18.93
C ASN A 281 6.60 21.49 19.98
N ASP A 282 7.76 20.84 20.04
CA ASP A 282 8.84 21.19 20.98
C ASP A 282 9.39 22.60 20.71
N PHE A 283 9.61 22.97 19.45
CA PHE A 283 10.07 24.31 19.07
C PHE A 283 9.04 25.39 19.44
N THR A 284 7.75 25.12 19.28
CA THR A 284 6.68 26.03 19.69
C THR A 284 6.62 26.16 21.21
N ALA A 285 6.71 25.05 21.94
CA ALA A 285 6.73 25.06 23.41
C ALA A 285 7.92 25.87 23.96
N ARG A 286 9.04 25.93 23.23
CA ARG A 286 10.23 26.72 23.56
C ARG A 286 10.20 28.15 23.00
N GLY A 287 9.13 28.56 22.33
CA GLY A 287 8.97 29.91 21.75
C GLY A 287 9.87 30.19 20.54
N ILE A 288 10.43 29.16 19.90
CA ILE A 288 11.26 29.27 18.69
C ILE A 288 10.36 29.44 17.46
N LEU A 289 9.23 28.73 17.42
CA LEU A 289 8.19 28.86 16.42
C LEU A 289 6.92 29.48 17.03
N GLN A 290 6.15 30.18 16.20
CA GLN A 290 4.85 30.73 16.61
C GLN A 290 3.75 29.66 16.65
N LYS A 291 3.87 28.64 15.80
CA LYS A 291 2.94 27.51 15.66
C LYS A 291 3.73 26.25 15.28
N PRO A 292 3.22 25.06 15.65
CA PRO A 292 3.83 23.78 15.28
C PRO A 292 3.93 23.55 13.78
#